data_AF-Q6SHJ3-F1
#
_entry.id   AF-Q6SHJ3-F1
#
_cell.length_a   1.000
_cell.length_b   1.000
_cell.length_c   1.000
_cell.angle_alpha   90.00
_cell.angle_beta   90.00
_cell.angle_gamma   90.00
#
_symmetry.space_group_name_H-M   'P 1'
#
loop_
_entity.id
_entity.type
_entity.pdbx_description
1 polymer ?
#
loop_
_entity_poly.entity_id
_entity_poly.type
_entity_poly.pdbx_seq_one_letter_code
_entity_poly.pdbx_strand_id
1 'polypeptide(L)'
;MKDLVTIGLPSKGRLKESSLNFLEKNNLKLSSKGGDRDYFADFDNLANAKVIYLHAREIIERLGDGTLDVGISGLDLLGESSNSLQKKVETLKELDFGKANLVVAVPDDWIDVQTVADLEEVSFYFRDKKNSRLRIATKYPNLTNKFFATKGVTQYRLI
;
A
#
# COMPACT_ATOMS: atom_id res chain seq x y z
N MET A 1 -0.69 -30.56 7.36
CA MET A 1 0.07 -29.39 6.89
C MET A 1 -0.41 -29.07 5.49
N LYS A 2 -0.40 -27.80 5.08
CA LYS A 2 -0.71 -27.43 3.70
C LYS A 2 0.54 -27.78 2.87
N ASP A 3 0.43 -28.71 1.95
CA ASP A 3 1.59 -29.17 1.15
C ASP A 3 1.99 -28.18 0.04
N LEU A 4 1.18 -27.12 -0.15
CA LEU A 4 1.33 -26.12 -1.20
C LEU A 4 1.31 -24.71 -0.63
N VAL A 5 2.36 -23.93 -0.91
CA VAL A 5 2.49 -22.51 -0.57
C VAL A 5 1.86 -21.66 -1.67
N THR A 6 1.01 -20.72 -1.29
CA THR A 6 0.35 -19.79 -2.21
C THR A 6 0.98 -18.41 -2.15
N ILE A 7 1.46 -17.92 -3.30
CA ILE A 7 2.21 -16.66 -3.42
C ILE A 7 1.42 -15.66 -4.25
N GLY A 8 1.12 -14.50 -3.69
CA GLY A 8 0.36 -13.45 -4.36
C GLY A 8 1.28 -12.43 -5.02
N LEU A 9 1.11 -12.20 -6.32
CA LEU A 9 1.83 -11.18 -7.07
C LEU A 9 0.88 -10.12 -7.63
N PRO A 10 1.31 -8.85 -7.77
CA PRO A 10 0.50 -7.82 -8.42
C PRO A 10 0.13 -8.22 -9.85
N SER A 11 -1.14 -8.09 -10.20
CA SER A 11 -1.68 -8.55 -11.49
C SER A 11 -1.36 -7.63 -12.68
N LYS A 12 -0.96 -6.38 -12.43
CA LYS A 12 -0.68 -5.38 -13.48
C LYS A 12 0.19 -4.22 -13.01
N GLY A 13 0.68 -3.46 -13.99
CA GLY A 13 1.43 -2.22 -13.80
C GLY A 13 2.87 -2.45 -13.33
N ARG A 14 3.56 -1.35 -12.99
CA ARG A 14 5.00 -1.34 -12.64
C ARG A 14 5.42 -2.35 -11.57
N LEU A 15 4.52 -2.65 -10.61
CA LEU A 15 4.80 -3.61 -9.54
C LEU A 15 4.81 -5.05 -10.03
N LYS A 16 4.00 -5.41 -11.03
CA LYS A 16 4.01 -6.76 -11.63
C LYS A 16 5.38 -7.04 -12.23
N GLU A 17 5.81 -6.19 -13.18
CA GLU A 17 7.10 -6.33 -13.87
C GLU A 17 8.27 -6.38 -12.89
N SER A 18 8.28 -5.48 -11.91
CA SER A 18 9.33 -5.46 -10.89
C SER A 18 9.35 -6.72 -10.03
N SER A 19 8.17 -7.29 -9.70
CA SER A 19 8.05 -8.53 -8.93
C SER A 19 8.55 -9.73 -9.73
N LEU A 20 8.20 -9.81 -11.02
CA LEU A 20 8.68 -10.87 -11.91
C LEU A 20 10.20 -10.82 -12.06
N ASN A 21 10.74 -9.63 -12.32
CA ASN A 21 12.19 -9.41 -12.41
C ASN A 21 12.91 -9.76 -11.09
N PHE A 22 12.29 -9.48 -9.94
CA PHE A 22 12.83 -9.85 -8.64
C PHE A 22 12.90 -11.37 -8.48
N LEU A 23 11.84 -12.10 -8.83
CA LEU A 23 11.83 -13.56 -8.75
C LEU A 23 12.84 -14.19 -9.72
N GLU A 24 12.91 -13.70 -10.96
CA GLU A 24 13.85 -14.19 -11.98
C GLU A 24 15.31 -14.00 -11.53
N LYS A 25 15.65 -12.83 -10.97
CA LYS A 25 16.99 -12.56 -10.39
C LYS A 25 17.36 -13.51 -9.24
N ASN A 26 16.38 -14.12 -8.59
CA ASN A 26 16.59 -15.09 -7.52
C ASN A 26 16.41 -16.54 -8.00
N ASN A 27 16.51 -16.78 -9.32
CA ASN A 27 16.36 -18.10 -9.96
C ASN A 27 14.98 -18.74 -9.72
N LEU A 28 13.94 -17.94 -9.48
CA LEU A 28 12.56 -18.41 -9.33
C LEU A 28 11.77 -18.06 -10.58
N LYS A 29 12.05 -18.79 -11.66
CA LYS A 29 11.40 -18.55 -12.95
C LYS A 29 9.97 -19.08 -12.95
N LEU A 30 9.06 -18.29 -13.49
CA LEU A 30 7.65 -18.62 -13.63
C LEU A 30 7.35 -19.07 -15.05
N SER A 31 6.60 -20.18 -15.17
CA SER A 31 5.96 -20.58 -16.41
C SER A 31 4.49 -20.17 -16.40
N SER A 32 4.09 -19.43 -17.44
CA SER A 32 2.69 -19.14 -17.75
C SER A 32 2.27 -20.05 -18.89
N LYS A 33 1.17 -20.79 -18.74
CA LYS A 33 0.67 -21.73 -19.76
C LYS A 33 -0.23 -21.06 -20.80
N GLY A 34 -0.72 -19.85 -20.55
CA GLY A 34 -1.76 -19.16 -21.31
C GLY A 34 -1.49 -17.68 -21.64
N GLY A 35 -0.28 -17.17 -21.37
CA GLY A 35 0.14 -15.82 -21.76
C GLY A 35 -0.16 -14.74 -20.71
N ASP A 36 -0.38 -13.50 -21.16
CA ASP A 36 -0.42 -12.29 -20.31
C ASP A 36 -1.66 -12.15 -19.40
N ARG A 37 -2.68 -12.98 -19.62
CA ARG A 37 -3.98 -12.93 -18.91
C ARG A 37 -4.20 -14.05 -17.89
N ASP A 38 -3.20 -14.88 -17.66
CA ASP A 38 -3.33 -15.96 -16.68
C ASP A 38 -3.38 -15.41 -15.26
N TYR A 39 -4.39 -15.85 -14.51
CA TYR A 39 -4.55 -15.54 -13.08
C TYR A 39 -3.62 -16.36 -12.19
N PHE A 40 -2.99 -17.40 -12.74
CA PHE A 40 -2.14 -18.33 -12.03
C PHE A 40 -0.83 -18.56 -12.80
N ALA A 41 0.24 -18.81 -12.07
CA ALA A 41 1.50 -19.27 -12.66
C ALA A 41 2.17 -20.31 -11.75
N ASP A 42 2.94 -21.19 -12.38
CA ASP A 42 3.73 -22.22 -11.70
C ASP A 42 5.21 -21.82 -11.71
N PHE A 43 5.98 -22.30 -10.74
CA PHE A 43 7.44 -22.17 -10.77
C PHE A 43 8.05 -23.37 -11.50
N ASP A 44 9.06 -23.12 -12.33
CA ASP A 44 9.75 -24.19 -13.06
C ASP A 44 10.53 -25.14 -12.13
N ASN A 45 10.99 -24.62 -10.99
CA ASN A 45 11.89 -25.30 -10.05
C ASN A 45 11.35 -25.39 -8.61
N LEU A 46 10.06 -25.11 -8.38
CA LEU A 46 9.45 -25.16 -7.05
C LEU A 46 8.03 -25.73 -7.10
N ALA A 47 7.94 -27.07 -7.06
CA ALA A 47 6.68 -27.80 -7.24
C ALA A 47 5.66 -27.61 -6.10
N ASN A 48 6.10 -27.21 -4.91
CA ASN A 48 5.26 -26.98 -3.74
C ASN A 48 4.87 -25.49 -3.56
N ALA A 49 4.96 -24.68 -4.62
CA ALA A 49 4.50 -23.30 -4.61
C ALA A 49 3.69 -22.96 -5.87
N LYS A 50 2.64 -22.15 -5.70
CA LYS A 50 1.88 -21.58 -6.83
C LYS A 50 1.75 -20.07 -6.71
N VAL A 51 1.76 -19.38 -7.85
CA VAL A 51 1.52 -17.94 -7.93
C VAL A 51 0.06 -17.66 -8.28
N ILE A 52 -0.50 -16.65 -7.64
CA ILE A 52 -1.80 -16.06 -7.95
C ILE A 52 -1.59 -14.57 -8.23
N TYR A 53 -2.01 -14.11 -9.41
CA TYR A 53 -1.98 -12.70 -9.75
C TYR A 53 -3.22 -11.99 -9.23
N LEU A 54 -3.03 -11.00 -8.35
CA LEU A 54 -4.09 -10.32 -7.63
C LEU A 54 -3.90 -8.80 -7.69
N HIS A 55 -4.97 -8.06 -7.38
CA HIS A 55 -4.80 -6.64 -7.09
C HIS A 55 -3.94 -6.48 -5.82
N ALA A 56 -3.02 -5.51 -5.81
CA ALA A 56 -2.10 -5.32 -4.69
C ALA A 56 -2.81 -5.17 -3.32
N ARG A 57 -4.00 -4.54 -3.30
CA ARG A 57 -4.84 -4.44 -2.10
C ARG A 57 -5.38 -5.80 -1.65
N GLU A 58 -5.85 -6.61 -2.59
CA GLU A 58 -6.38 -7.95 -2.34
C GLU A 58 -5.30 -8.89 -1.79
N ILE A 59 -4.03 -8.71 -2.19
CA ILE A 59 -2.90 -9.46 -1.61
C ILE A 59 -2.85 -9.24 -0.09
N ILE A 60 -2.98 -7.99 0.37
CA ILE A 60 -2.97 -7.65 1.80
C ILE A 60 -4.17 -8.27 2.52
N GLU A 61 -5.36 -8.19 1.92
CA GLU A 61 -6.59 -8.78 2.46
C GLU A 61 -6.48 -10.30 2.62
N ARG A 62 -5.95 -10.98 1.60
CA ARG A 62 -5.80 -12.44 1.60
C ARG A 62 -4.66 -12.97 2.46
N LEU A 63 -3.64 -12.15 2.74
CA LEU A 63 -2.67 -12.46 3.79
C LEU A 63 -3.35 -12.37 5.17
N GLY A 64 -4.22 -11.38 5.38
CA GLY A 64 -4.92 -11.17 6.64
C GLY A 64 -6.01 -12.21 6.97
N ASP A 65 -6.59 -12.86 5.96
CA ASP A 65 -7.56 -13.95 6.12
C ASP A 65 -6.95 -15.36 6.05
N GLY A 66 -5.66 -15.47 5.72
CA GLY A 66 -4.92 -16.74 5.62
C GLY A 66 -5.19 -17.55 4.35
N THR A 67 -5.89 -16.99 3.37
CA THR A 67 -6.10 -17.63 2.06
C THR A 67 -4.91 -17.48 1.13
N LEU A 68 -3.95 -16.61 1.48
CA LEU A 68 -2.65 -16.47 0.86
C LEU A 68 -1.55 -16.64 1.91
N ASP A 69 -0.48 -17.36 1.56
CA ASP A 69 0.59 -17.68 2.51
C ASP A 69 1.72 -16.63 2.46
N VAL A 70 2.06 -16.12 1.26
CA VAL A 70 3.08 -15.08 1.04
C VAL A 70 2.63 -14.13 -0.08
N GLY A 71 3.03 -12.87 -0.08
CA GLY A 71 2.74 -11.98 -1.21
C GLY A 71 3.63 -10.75 -1.32
N ILE A 72 3.68 -10.16 -2.51
CA ILE A 72 4.36 -8.90 -2.78
C ILE A 72 3.31 -7.81 -2.97
N SER A 73 3.35 -6.77 -2.12
CA SER A 73 2.44 -5.63 -2.20
C SER A 73 3.11 -4.34 -1.68
N GLY A 74 2.39 -3.23 -1.73
CA GLY A 74 2.84 -1.92 -1.26
C GLY A 74 2.66 -1.73 0.25
N LEU A 75 3.66 -1.14 0.91
CA LEU A 75 3.60 -0.79 2.33
C LEU A 75 2.53 0.26 2.64
N ASP A 76 2.23 1.13 1.67
CA ASP A 76 1.12 2.09 1.74
C ASP A 76 -0.22 1.36 1.90
N LEU A 77 -0.44 0.27 1.18
CA LEU A 77 -1.67 -0.52 1.28
C LEU A 77 -1.78 -1.27 2.60
N LEU A 78 -0.66 -1.81 3.11
CA LEU A 78 -0.63 -2.43 4.43
C LEU A 78 -0.89 -1.40 5.53
N GLY A 79 -0.20 -0.25 5.50
CA GLY A 79 -0.38 0.81 6.48
C GLY A 79 -1.77 1.46 6.45
N GLU A 80 -2.43 1.46 5.29
CA GLU A 80 -3.80 1.93 5.12
C GLU A 80 -4.86 0.88 5.53
N SER A 81 -4.49 -0.38 5.69
CA SER A 81 -5.41 -1.44 6.13
C SER A 81 -5.81 -1.29 7.61
N SER A 82 -6.80 -2.06 8.05
CA SER A 82 -7.25 -2.01 9.45
C SER A 82 -6.16 -2.48 10.42
N ASN A 83 -6.13 -1.94 11.64
CA ASN A 83 -5.16 -2.34 12.67
C ASN A 83 -5.20 -3.86 12.98
N SER A 84 -6.36 -4.50 12.85
CA SER A 84 -6.49 -5.94 13.03
C SER A 84 -5.83 -6.73 11.92
N LEU A 85 -5.89 -6.25 10.67
CA LEU A 85 -5.20 -6.87 9.54
C LEU A 85 -3.69 -6.66 9.65
N GLN A 86 -3.23 -5.44 9.94
CA GLN A 86 -1.81 -5.11 10.10
C GLN A 86 -1.11 -6.04 11.10
N LYS A 87 -1.80 -6.42 12.20
CA LYS A 87 -1.26 -7.33 13.21
C LYS A 87 -1.14 -8.79 12.76
N LYS A 88 -1.81 -9.19 11.69
CA LYS A 88 -1.79 -10.56 11.14
C LYS A 88 -0.76 -10.73 10.03
N VAL A 89 -0.27 -9.63 9.45
CA VAL A 89 0.63 -9.66 8.30
C VAL A 89 1.99 -9.13 8.72
N GLU A 90 3.01 -9.97 8.60
CA GLU A 90 4.40 -9.61 8.87
C GLU A 90 5.11 -9.17 7.58
N THR A 91 5.88 -8.09 7.66
CA THR A 91 6.72 -7.65 6.54
C THR A 91 8.08 -8.33 6.65
N LEU A 92 8.31 -9.33 5.81
CA LEU A 92 9.57 -10.11 5.81
C LEU A 92 10.75 -9.33 5.22
N LYS A 93 10.49 -8.53 4.18
CA LYS A 93 11.54 -7.78 3.47
C LYS A 93 10.96 -6.59 2.71
N GLU A 94 11.63 -5.46 2.82
CA GLU A 94 11.43 -4.32 1.91
C GLU A 94 12.21 -4.56 0.61
N LEU A 95 11.51 -4.45 -0.53
CA LEU A 95 12.10 -4.67 -1.84
C LEU A 95 12.57 -3.34 -2.45
N ASP A 96 13.64 -3.38 -3.24
CA ASP A 96 14.29 -2.18 -3.81
C ASP A 96 13.54 -1.53 -4.99
N PHE A 97 12.26 -1.82 -5.18
CA PHE A 97 11.43 -1.28 -6.26
C PHE A 97 10.09 -0.75 -5.73
N GLY A 98 9.36 -0.03 -6.58
CA GLY A 98 8.04 0.49 -6.22
C GLY A 98 8.06 1.69 -5.26
N LYS A 99 9.24 2.29 -5.04
CA LYS A 99 9.45 3.44 -4.14
C LYS A 99 8.46 4.57 -4.43
N ALA A 100 7.89 5.12 -3.36
CA ALA A 100 6.98 6.26 -3.37
C ALA A 100 6.93 6.89 -1.98
N ASN A 101 6.68 8.19 -1.91
CA ASN A 101 6.42 8.90 -0.67
C ASN A 101 4.95 9.33 -0.64
N LEU A 102 4.26 9.07 0.47
CA LEU A 102 2.97 9.69 0.75
C LEU A 102 3.23 11.06 1.39
N VAL A 103 2.81 12.13 0.73
CA VAL A 103 3.11 13.51 1.13
C VAL A 103 1.84 14.32 1.31
N VAL A 104 1.93 15.37 2.14
CA VAL A 104 0.90 16.42 2.20
C VAL A 104 1.32 17.52 1.24
N ALA A 105 0.40 17.93 0.37
CA ALA A 105 0.59 19.05 -0.55
C ALA A 105 -0.46 20.12 -0.27
N VAL A 106 -0.06 21.37 -0.40
CA VAL A 106 -0.91 22.57 -0.26
C VAL A 106 -0.85 23.37 -1.57
N PRO A 107 -1.80 24.29 -1.83
CA PRO A 107 -1.71 25.18 -2.98
C PRO A 107 -0.45 26.06 -2.94
N ASP A 108 0.17 26.31 -4.10
CA ASP A 108 1.36 27.16 -4.21
C ASP A 108 1.09 28.61 -3.75
N ASP A 109 -0.15 29.08 -3.86
CA ASP A 109 -0.57 30.41 -3.40
C ASP A 109 -0.55 30.56 -1.86
N TRP A 110 -0.39 29.47 -1.11
CA TRP A 110 -0.25 29.50 0.35
C TRP A 110 1.21 29.76 0.73
N ILE A 111 1.70 30.94 0.38
CA ILE A 111 3.11 31.34 0.53
C ILE A 111 3.63 31.27 1.97
N ASP A 112 2.73 31.42 2.96
CA ASP A 112 3.03 31.40 4.38
C ASP A 112 2.93 29.98 5.00
N VAL A 113 2.69 28.94 4.18
CA VAL A 113 2.53 27.55 4.64
C VAL A 113 3.65 26.69 4.10
N GLN A 114 4.69 26.49 4.91
CA GLN A 114 5.87 25.70 4.54
C GLN A 114 6.02 24.42 5.37
N THR A 115 5.38 24.38 6.53
CA THR A 115 5.48 23.29 7.49
C THR A 115 4.11 22.76 7.90
N VAL A 116 4.10 21.61 8.55
CA VAL A 116 2.85 21.05 9.12
C VAL A 116 2.33 21.91 10.29
N ALA A 117 3.20 22.67 10.97
CA ALA A 117 2.79 23.61 12.01
C ALA A 117 2.00 24.78 11.38
N ASP A 118 2.48 25.34 10.27
CA ASP A 118 1.74 26.38 9.55
C ASP A 118 0.38 25.85 9.07
N LEU A 119 0.32 24.60 8.63
CA LEU A 119 -0.93 23.94 8.25
C LEU A 119 -1.89 23.76 9.43
N GLU A 120 -1.38 23.54 10.65
CA GLU A 120 -2.18 23.51 11.87
C GLU A 120 -2.87 24.86 12.09
N GLU A 121 -2.12 25.96 11.99
CA GLU A 121 -2.65 27.32 12.11
C GLU A 121 -3.76 27.59 11.08
N VAL A 122 -3.55 27.18 9.83
CA VAL A 122 -4.60 27.26 8.80
C VAL A 122 -5.82 26.44 9.19
N SER A 123 -5.64 25.25 9.77
CA SER A 123 -6.77 24.42 10.20
C SER A 123 -7.63 25.12 11.27
N PHE A 124 -7.00 25.82 12.23
CA PHE A 124 -7.69 26.64 13.23
C PHE A 124 -8.36 27.86 12.61
N TYR A 125 -7.70 28.53 11.65
CA TYR A 125 -8.31 29.64 10.92
C TYR A 125 -9.63 29.24 10.24
N PHE A 126 -9.67 28.07 9.57
CA PHE A 126 -10.91 27.56 8.98
C PHE A 126 -12.00 27.32 10.03
N ARG A 127 -11.61 26.79 11.19
CA ARG A 127 -12.54 26.53 12.30
C ARG A 127 -13.13 27.82 12.86
N ASP A 128 -12.29 28.78 13.19
CA ASP A 128 -12.66 29.95 13.96
C ASP A 128 -13.28 31.05 13.09
N LYS A 129 -12.78 31.23 11.85
CA LYS A 129 -13.21 32.32 10.97
C LYS A 129 -14.24 31.89 9.93
N LYS A 130 -14.17 30.63 9.47
CA LYS A 130 -15.08 30.12 8.42
C LYS A 130 -16.14 29.16 8.95
N ASN A 131 -16.18 28.90 10.26
CA ASN A 131 -17.05 27.90 10.89
C ASN A 131 -17.07 26.56 10.12
N SER A 132 -15.91 26.15 9.60
CA SER A 132 -15.74 24.96 8.78
C SER A 132 -14.43 24.26 9.12
N ARG A 133 -14.22 23.03 8.65
CA ARG A 133 -12.93 22.33 8.85
C ARG A 133 -12.13 22.34 7.56
N LEU A 134 -10.80 22.40 7.69
CA LEU A 134 -9.89 22.22 6.56
C LEU A 134 -10.23 20.92 5.83
N ARG A 135 -10.39 20.97 4.51
CA ARG A 135 -10.76 19.79 3.71
C ARG A 135 -9.50 19.15 3.16
N ILE A 136 -9.37 17.84 3.34
CA ILE A 136 -8.21 17.08 2.87
C ILE A 136 -8.71 15.95 1.99
N ALA A 137 -8.40 16.03 0.69
CA ALA A 137 -8.70 14.97 -0.26
C ALA A 137 -7.61 13.89 -0.20
N THR A 138 -7.98 12.65 0.07
CA THR A 138 -7.00 11.56 0.17
C THR A 138 -7.63 10.21 -0.11
N LYS A 139 -6.87 9.33 -0.76
CA LYS A 139 -7.21 7.90 -0.86
C LYS A 139 -6.78 7.10 0.37
N TYR A 140 -6.02 7.72 1.27
CA TYR A 140 -5.38 7.08 2.42
C TYR A 140 -5.91 7.64 3.75
N PRO A 141 -7.20 7.48 4.08
CA PRO A 141 -7.78 8.07 5.27
C PRO A 141 -7.08 7.64 6.57
N ASN A 142 -6.70 6.37 6.71
CA ASN A 142 -6.07 5.87 7.94
C ASN A 142 -4.66 6.43 8.12
N LEU A 143 -3.83 6.40 7.06
CA LEU A 143 -2.49 6.97 7.10
C LEU A 143 -2.52 8.49 7.30
N THR A 144 -3.46 9.17 6.64
CA THR A 144 -3.64 10.62 6.77
C THR A 144 -4.03 11.00 8.20
N ASN A 145 -5.00 10.29 8.79
CA ASN A 145 -5.40 10.51 10.18
C ASN A 145 -4.26 10.24 11.16
N LYS A 146 -3.52 9.15 10.96
CA LYS A 146 -2.36 8.82 11.79
C LYS A 146 -1.29 9.91 11.71
N PHE A 147 -0.97 10.39 10.50
CA PHE A 147 0.02 11.44 10.31
C PHE A 147 -0.39 12.74 11.01
N PHE A 148 -1.60 13.25 10.75
CA PHE A 148 -2.04 14.51 11.35
C PHE A 148 -2.20 14.45 12.86
N ALA A 149 -2.68 13.32 13.40
CA ALA A 149 -2.73 13.12 14.85
C ALA A 149 -1.34 13.23 15.50
N THR A 150 -0.29 12.69 14.88
CA THR A 150 1.09 12.81 15.40
C THR A 150 1.68 14.23 15.27
N LYS A 151 1.01 15.12 14.52
CA LYS A 151 1.45 16.49 14.24
C LYS A 151 0.57 17.56 14.88
N GLY A 152 -0.45 17.19 15.66
CA GLY A 152 -1.35 18.15 16.34
C GLY A 152 -2.44 18.75 15.46
N VAL A 153 -2.41 18.50 14.14
CA VAL A 153 -3.44 19.01 13.22
C VAL A 153 -4.76 18.31 13.51
N THR A 154 -5.74 19.03 14.04
CA THR A 154 -7.03 18.46 14.50
C THR A 154 -8.25 19.03 13.78
N GLN A 155 -8.17 20.24 13.21
CA GLN A 155 -9.31 20.94 12.65
C GLN A 155 -9.51 20.66 11.15
N TYR A 156 -9.58 19.38 10.79
CA TYR A 156 -9.75 18.94 9.41
C TYR A 156 -10.91 17.93 9.23
N ARG A 157 -11.31 17.74 7.98
CA ARG A 157 -12.18 16.64 7.55
C ARG A 157 -11.64 16.04 6.26
N LEU A 158 -11.70 14.73 6.17
CA LEU A 158 -11.36 14.02 4.94
C LEU A 158 -12.52 14.11 3.95
N ILE A 159 -12.21 14.22 2.67
CA ILE A 159 -13.15 14.19 1.54
C ILE A 159 -12.73 13.16 0.50
#